data_AF-A0A7G8FW44-F1
#
_entry.id   AF-A0A7G8FW44-F1
#
_cell.length_a   1.000
_cell.length_b   1.000
_cell.length_c   1.000
_cell.angle_alpha   90.00
_cell.angle_beta   90.00
_cell.angle_gamma   90.00
#
_symmetry.space_group_name_H-M   'P 1'
#
loop_
_entity.id
_entity.type
_entity.pdbx_description
1 polymer ?
#
loop_
_entity_poly.entity_id
_entity_poly.type
_entity_poly.pdbx_seq_one_letter_code
_entity_poly.pdbx_strand_id
1 'polypeptide(L)'
;MATTSTPLNSLLEESLKEPSIGETGNFRWHATPVGIAALWQSNNQPLTPPFDDALKEGLEVGLDLTREEREFHQVSLGLVLLFHS
;
A
#
# COMPACT_ATOMS: atom_id res chain seq x y z
N MET A 1 -13.58 0.03 23.60
CA MET A 1 -13.20 -0.78 22.43
C MET A 1 -13.06 0.19 21.27
N ALA A 2 -11.84 0.68 21.02
CA ALA A 2 -11.60 1.70 20.02
C ALA A 2 -11.46 1.02 18.65
N THR A 3 -12.47 1.14 17.81
CA THR A 3 -12.40 0.80 16.39
C THR A 3 -11.58 1.87 15.68
N THR A 4 -10.26 1.71 15.68
CA THR A 4 -9.26 2.56 15.02
C THR A 4 -9.24 2.36 13.50
N SER A 5 -10.39 2.33 12.82
CA SER A 5 -10.44 2.05 11.37
C SER A 5 -10.61 3.31 10.50
N THR A 6 -11.02 4.43 11.08
CA THR A 6 -11.26 5.69 10.34
C THR A 6 -10.03 6.59 10.17
N PRO A 7 -9.12 6.77 11.16
CA PRO A 7 -7.99 7.69 11.00
C PRO A 7 -6.88 7.14 10.08
N LEU A 8 -6.68 5.82 10.05
CA LEU A 8 -5.63 5.19 9.24
C LEU A 8 -5.89 5.39 7.73
N ASN A 9 -7.13 5.22 7.28
CA ASN A 9 -7.49 5.48 5.88
C ASN A 9 -7.28 6.94 5.49
N SER A 10 -7.63 7.90 6.36
CA SER A 10 -7.35 9.32 6.10
C SER A 10 -5.86 9.62 6.06
N LEU A 11 -5.07 9.09 7.00
CA LEU A 11 -3.60 9.22 7.01
C LEU A 11 -2.96 8.60 5.75
N LEU A 12 -3.45 7.44 5.32
CA LEU A 12 -3.06 6.80 4.07
C LEU A 12 -3.41 7.70 2.88
N GLU A 13 -4.65 8.20 2.78
CA GLU A 13 -5.08 9.10 1.69
C GLU A 13 -4.26 10.39 1.64
N GLU A 14 -3.83 10.92 2.78
CA GLU A 14 -2.91 12.06 2.83
C GLU A 14 -1.50 11.68 2.37
N SER A 15 -0.97 10.54 2.82
CA SER A 15 0.35 10.05 2.39
C SER A 15 0.38 9.63 0.91
N LEU A 16 -0.77 9.22 0.37
CA LEU A 16 -0.97 8.91 -1.06
C LEU A 16 -0.93 10.16 -1.94
N LYS A 17 -1.17 11.35 -1.37
CA LYS A 17 -0.96 12.64 -2.06
C LYS A 17 0.50 13.07 -2.07
N GLU A 18 1.34 12.51 -1.20
CA GLU A 18 2.77 12.75 -1.22
C GLU A 18 3.44 12.04 -2.40
N PRO A 19 4.62 12.52 -2.84
CA PRO A 19 5.36 11.85 -3.91
C PRO A 19 5.62 10.38 -3.55
N SER A 20 5.29 9.51 -4.50
CA SER A 20 5.61 8.10 -4.40
C SER A 20 7.12 7.90 -4.35
N ILE A 21 7.58 7.05 -3.43
CA ILE A 21 8.99 6.67 -3.31
C ILE A 21 9.45 5.79 -4.47
N GLY A 22 8.50 5.12 -5.13
CA GLY A 22 8.75 4.30 -6.30
C GLY A 22 7.42 3.98 -6.98
N GLU A 23 7.47 3.69 -8.25
CA GLU A 23 6.34 3.14 -8.98
C GLU A 23 6.81 1.95 -9.79
N THR A 24 5.98 0.93 -9.82
CA THR A 24 6.19 -0.32 -10.54
C THR A 24 5.05 -0.52 -11.53
N GLY A 25 5.00 -1.67 -12.21
CA GLY A 25 4.05 -1.91 -13.29
C GLY A 25 2.59 -1.78 -12.82
N ASN A 26 2.27 -2.28 -11.63
CA ASN A 26 0.89 -2.27 -11.11
C ASN A 26 0.69 -1.44 -9.85
N PHE A 27 1.78 -1.16 -9.13
CA PHE A 27 1.73 -0.49 -7.84
C PHE A 27 2.50 0.82 -7.83
N ARG A 28 2.00 1.74 -7.04
CA ARG A 28 2.70 2.96 -6.67
C ARG A 28 3.01 2.91 -5.19
N TRP A 29 4.28 3.03 -4.87
CA TRP A 29 4.83 2.88 -3.53
C TRP A 29 4.95 4.23 -2.87
N HIS A 30 4.40 4.36 -1.68
CA HIS A 30 4.44 5.56 -0.86
C HIS A 30 5.05 5.22 0.49
N ALA A 31 6.02 6.02 0.93
CA ALA A 31 6.47 5.96 2.32
C ALA A 31 5.48 6.77 3.15
N THR A 32 4.85 6.12 4.12
CA THR A 32 3.91 6.71 5.05
C THR A 32 4.52 6.64 6.46
N PRO A 33 4.09 7.48 7.41
CA PRO A 33 4.60 7.41 8.78
C PRO A 33 4.25 6.12 9.52
N VAL A 34 3.29 5.33 9.03
CA VAL A 34 2.97 3.98 9.56
C VAL A 34 3.80 2.88 8.91
N GLY A 35 4.33 3.10 7.70
CA GLY A 35 5.08 2.11 6.94
C GLY A 35 5.00 2.35 5.44
N ILE A 36 5.03 1.30 4.63
CA ILE A 36 5.03 1.39 3.17
C ILE A 36 3.61 1.12 2.64
N ALA A 37 3.06 2.07 1.88
CA ALA A 37 1.77 1.91 1.23
C ALA A 37 1.93 1.68 -0.28
N ALA A 38 1.47 0.53 -0.77
CA ALA A 38 1.42 0.19 -2.19
C ALA A 38 0.00 0.45 -2.72
N LEU A 39 -0.19 1.58 -3.41
CA LEU A 39 -1.42 1.91 -4.11
C LEU A 39 -1.49 1.12 -5.42
N TRP A 40 -2.60 0.42 -5.62
CA TRP A 40 -2.91 -0.18 -6.90
C TRP A 40 -3.24 0.90 -7.94
N GLN A 41 -2.39 1.04 -8.96
CA GLN A 41 -2.59 1.97 -10.08
C GLN A 41 -3.03 1.27 -11.36
N SER A 42 -3.00 -0.06 -11.39
CA SER A 42 -3.34 -0.84 -12.58
C SER A 42 -4.83 -0.76 -12.91
N ASN A 43 -5.18 -0.64 -14.19
CA ASN A 43 -6.57 -0.44 -14.63
C ASN A 43 -7.48 -1.65 -14.37
N ASN A 44 -6.90 -2.79 -14.02
CA ASN A 44 -7.61 -4.02 -13.70
C ASN A 44 -7.63 -4.20 -12.18
N GLN A 45 -8.74 -3.85 -11.53
CA GLN A 45 -8.85 -3.98 -10.07
C GLN A 45 -8.92 -5.46 -9.72
N PRO A 46 -7.90 -6.02 -9.03
CA PRO A 46 -7.85 -7.44 -8.77
C PRO A 46 -8.90 -7.76 -7.71
N LEU A 47 -9.70 -8.81 -7.95
CA LEU A 47 -10.69 -9.28 -6.96
C LEU A 47 -10.04 -9.77 -5.66
N THR A 48 -8.76 -10.14 -5.72
CA THR A 48 -7.97 -10.62 -4.60
C THR A 48 -6.77 -9.71 -4.40
N PRO A 49 -6.42 -9.31 -3.17
CA PRO A 49 -5.23 -8.49 -2.91
C PRO A 49 -3.98 -9.25 -3.38
N PRO A 50 -3.26 -8.76 -4.41
CA PRO A 50 -2.12 -9.48 -4.98
C PRO A 50 -0.87 -9.18 -4.16
N PHE A 51 -0.84 -9.72 -2.93
CA PHE A 51 0.29 -9.60 -2.02
C PHE A 51 1.56 -10.19 -2.61
N ASP A 52 1.46 -11.29 -3.37
CA ASP A 52 2.61 -11.90 -4.06
C ASP A 52 3.25 -10.95 -5.08
N ASP A 53 2.43 -10.29 -5.92
CA ASP A 53 2.94 -9.27 -6.85
C ASP A 53 3.51 -8.07 -6.10
N ALA A 54 2.85 -7.61 -5.03
CA ALA A 54 3.37 -6.53 -4.20
C ALA A 54 4.71 -6.89 -3.52
N LEU A 55 4.88 -8.11 -3.02
CA LEU A 55 6.17 -8.56 -2.47
C LEU A 55 7.27 -8.58 -3.52
N LYS A 56 6.93 -9.04 -4.72
CA LYS A 56 7.87 -9.15 -5.83
C LYS A 56 8.25 -7.76 -6.36
N GLU A 57 7.26 -6.93 -6.68
CA GLU A 57 7.46 -5.55 -7.16
C GLU A 57 8.10 -4.69 -6.06
N GLY A 58 7.73 -4.88 -4.79
CA GLY A 58 8.34 -4.22 -3.64
C GLY A 58 9.82 -4.53 -3.54
N LEU A 59 10.19 -5.81 -3.66
CA LEU A 59 11.60 -6.20 -3.71
C LEU A 59 12.33 -5.58 -4.92
N GLU A 60 11.66 -5.44 -6.07
CA GLU A 60 12.22 -4.79 -7.27
C GLU A 60 12.51 -3.29 -7.07
N VAL A 61 11.67 -2.58 -6.30
CA VAL A 61 11.97 -1.19 -5.89
C VAL A 61 12.87 -1.09 -4.65
N GLY A 62 13.31 -2.22 -4.09
CA GLY A 62 14.23 -2.25 -2.93
C GLY A 62 13.53 -2.19 -1.57
N LEU A 63 12.25 -2.53 -1.50
CA LEU A 63 11.44 -2.64 -0.29
C LEU A 63 11.33 -4.12 0.10
N ASP A 64 11.99 -4.52 1.19
CA ASP A 64 11.95 -5.91 1.67
C ASP A 64 10.74 -6.13 2.60
N LEU A 65 9.57 -6.29 1.98
CA LEU A 65 8.27 -6.43 2.66
C LEU A 65 8.00 -7.86 3.17
N THR A 66 8.99 -8.74 3.04
CA THR A 66 8.87 -10.16 3.34
C THR A 66 8.58 -10.42 4.83
N ARG A 67 9.07 -9.52 5.70
CA ARG A 67 8.96 -9.61 7.16
C ARG A 67 7.93 -8.68 7.78
N GLU A 68 7.31 -7.81 6.99
CA GLU A 68 6.35 -6.82 7.46
C GLU A 68 4.93 -7.42 7.56
N GLU A 69 4.14 -6.88 8.49
CA GLU A 69 2.70 -7.11 8.55
C GLU A 69 2.04 -6.46 7.34
N ARG A 70 1.14 -7.20 6.69
CA ARG A 70 0.53 -6.80 5.42
C ARG A 70 -0.94 -6.64 5.62
N GLU A 71 -1.41 -5.40 5.55
CA GLU A 71 -2.81 -5.05 5.59
C GLU A 71 -3.28 -4.57 4.23
N PHE A 72 -4.54 -4.81 3.90
CA PHE A 72 -5.14 -4.23 2.71
C PHE A 72 -6.23 -3.26 3.13
N HIS A 73 -6.20 -2.08 2.54
CA HIS A 73 -7.12 -0.99 2.77
C HIS A 73 -7.78 -0.65 1.45
N GLN A 74 -9.10 -0.75 1.41
CA GLN A 74 -9.88 -0.26 0.29
C GLN A 74 -10.28 1.19 0.58
N VAL A 75 -9.65 2.13 -0.13
CA VAL A 75 -9.91 3.57 -0.01
C VAL A 75 -10.60 4.09 -1.28
N SER A 76 -11.04 5.33 -1.26
CA SER A 76 -11.70 5.98 -2.41
C SER A 76 -10.82 6.01 -3.67
N LEU A 77 -9.49 6.05 -3.48
CA LEU A 77 -8.49 6.05 -4.56
C LEU A 77 -8.25 4.67 -5.18
N GLY A 78 -8.65 3.58 -4.51
CA GLY A 78 -8.40 2.22 -4.96
C GLY A 78 -8.00 1.26 -3.83
N LEU A 79 -7.40 0.14 -4.22
CA LEU A 79 -6.86 -0.84 -3.30
C LEU A 79 -5.45 -0.41 -2.89
N VAL A 80 -5.21 -0.33 -1.59
CA VAL A 80 -3.90 0.00 -1.01
C VAL A 80 -3.45 -1.15 -0.14
N LEU A 81 -2.22 -1.61 -0.33
CA LEU A 81 -1.58 -2.58 0.56
C LEU A 81 -0.65 -1.81 1.49
N LEU A 82 -0.90 -1.86 2.79
CA LEU A 82 -0.05 -1.27 3.79
C LEU A 82 0.86 -2.35 4.37
N PHE A 83 2.14 -2.02 4.46
CA PHE A 83 3.17 -2.84 5.07
C PHE A 83 3.76 -2.08 6.25
N HIS A 84 3.72 -2.65 7.45
CA HIS A 84 4.27 -2.03 8.66
C HIS A 84 4.92 -3.08 9.59
N SER A 85 5.69 -2.64 10.58
CA SER A 85 6.40 -3.47 11.57
C SER A 85 6.17 -2.99 12.99
#